data_AF-A0A7V3D5I8-F1
#
_entry.id   AF-A0A7V3D5I8-F1
#
_cell.length_a   1.000
_cell.length_b   1.000
_cell.length_c   1.000
_cell.angle_alpha   90.00
_cell.angle_beta   90.00
_cell.angle_gamma   90.00
#
_symmetry.space_group_name_H-M   'P 1'
#
loop_
_entity.id
_entity.type
_entity.pdbx_description
1 polymer ?
#
loop_
_entity_poly.entity_id
_entity_poly.type
_entity_poly.pdbx_seq_one_letter_code
_entity_poly.pdbx_strand_id
1 'polypeptide(L)'
;MMDPSRRDFLSATGSLTGVALAWLLHQDCLGAAKKPHFTPRVKCVVQIFCAGGVSHVDTFDHKPELARLEGKELTGKGQIDTFFGRPGRLMPSPFRFARHGKSGQWVSSLFPHLASCVDDLTFLHAMVAKSSNHTPATFQMNSGFTMNGFPSMGAWISYGLGSEAQDLPAFVVLPDPRGLPAGGAVNWSSGFLPAAHQGVAFRTTGEPVTDLTTPREVAPAARKAGMELLHKLNTGHQQANPGD
;
A
#
# COMPACT_ATOMS: atom_id res chain seq x y z
N MET A 1 24.31 45.26 20.54
CA MET A 1 23.22 44.50 19.90
C MET A 1 21.94 45.13 20.43
N MET A 2 21.21 45.91 19.63
CA MET A 2 19.98 46.55 20.11
C MET A 2 18.89 45.50 20.24
N ASP A 3 18.18 45.50 21.37
CA ASP A 3 16.99 44.68 21.54
C ASP A 3 15.92 45.12 20.53
N PRO A 4 15.34 44.19 19.75
CA PRO A 4 14.32 44.54 18.78
C PRO A 4 13.12 45.16 19.49
N SER A 5 12.65 46.31 19.00
CA SER A 5 11.46 46.94 19.56
C SER A 5 10.21 46.11 19.20
N ARG A 6 9.13 46.27 19.98
CA ARG A 6 7.84 45.64 19.66
C ARG A 6 7.37 45.96 18.23
N ARG A 7 7.71 47.14 17.71
CA ARG A 7 7.39 47.57 16.35
C ARG A 7 8.20 46.80 15.32
N ASP A 8 9.48 46.56 15.58
CA ASP A 8 10.36 45.78 14.70
C ASP A 8 9.89 44.32 14.65
N PHE A 9 9.55 43.73 15.80
CA PHE A 9 8.99 42.37 15.87
C PHE A 9 7.67 42.24 15.10
N LEU A 10 6.73 43.18 15.25
CA LEU A 10 5.45 43.17 14.54
C LEU A 10 5.59 43.42 13.04
N SER A 11 6.54 44.28 12.61
CA SER A 11 6.84 44.47 11.18
C SER A 11 7.49 43.22 10.56
N ALA A 12 8.34 42.52 11.30
CA ALA A 12 9.00 41.31 10.85
C ALA A 12 8.04 40.13 10.76
N THR A 13 7.13 39.97 11.74
CA THR A 13 6.20 38.83 11.83
C THR A 13 4.86 39.05 11.12
N GLY A 14 4.38 40.29 11.02
CA GLY A 14 3.13 40.64 10.34
C GLY A 14 3.28 40.98 8.85
N SER A 15 4.51 40.95 8.32
CA SER A 15 4.76 41.12 6.88
C SER A 15 4.58 39.80 6.12
N LEU A 16 4.46 39.89 4.80
CA LEU A 16 4.50 38.72 3.91
C LEU A 16 5.75 37.86 4.15
N THR A 17 6.89 38.48 4.47
CA THR A 17 8.12 37.77 4.82
C THR A 17 7.99 37.00 6.15
N GLY A 18 7.32 37.59 7.15
CA GLY A 18 7.01 36.93 8.42
C GLY A 18 6.08 35.74 8.25
N VAL A 19 5.04 35.89 7.43
CA VAL A 19 4.11 34.80 7.07
C VAL A 19 4.83 33.73 6.26
N ALA A 20 5.66 34.10 5.28
CA ALA A 20 6.45 33.15 4.49
C ALA A 20 7.46 32.39 5.36
N LEU A 21 8.14 33.07 6.29
CA LEU A 21 9.05 32.43 7.24
C LEU A 21 8.29 31.53 8.22
N ALA A 22 7.15 31.98 8.75
CA ALA A 22 6.30 31.15 9.59
C ALA A 22 5.79 29.92 8.84
N TRP A 23 5.41 30.07 7.57
CA TRP A 23 5.01 28.96 6.70
C TRP A 23 6.18 28.02 6.40
N LEU A 24 7.38 28.53 6.10
CA LEU A 24 8.57 27.73 5.89
C LEU A 24 9.00 27.01 7.16
N LEU A 25 8.99 27.66 8.32
CA LEU A 25 9.25 27.03 9.62
C LEU A 25 8.15 26.02 9.99
N HIS A 26 6.90 26.31 9.63
CA HIS A 26 5.79 25.39 9.79
C HIS A 26 5.91 24.21 8.83
N GLN A 27 6.40 24.40 7.61
CA GLN A 27 6.74 23.35 6.66
C GLN A 27 8.03 22.61 7.03
N ASP A 28 8.98 23.21 7.71
CA ASP A 28 10.11 22.49 8.27
C ASP A 28 9.67 21.68 9.50
N CYS A 29 8.64 22.14 10.21
CA CYS A 29 7.99 21.39 11.29
C CYS A 29 6.98 20.33 10.81
N LEU A 30 6.29 20.53 9.68
CA LEU A 30 5.24 19.65 9.15
C LEU A 30 5.66 18.82 7.92
N GLY A 31 6.54 19.38 7.11
CA GLY A 31 7.07 18.87 5.84
C GLY A 31 8.50 18.32 5.93
N ALA A 32 9.22 18.51 7.04
CA ALA A 32 10.00 17.38 7.53
C ALA A 32 8.97 16.33 7.89
N ALA A 33 8.89 15.24 7.10
CA ALA A 33 7.99 14.14 7.38
C ALA A 33 7.93 13.92 8.89
N LYS A 34 6.73 14.14 9.46
CA LYS A 34 6.52 14.16 10.92
C LYS A 34 7.44 13.14 11.54
N LYS A 35 8.39 13.59 12.37
CA LYS A 35 9.38 12.70 12.96
C LYS A 35 8.64 11.49 13.51
N PRO A 36 8.95 10.28 13.05
CA PRO A 36 8.32 9.07 13.53
C PRO A 36 8.31 9.04 15.06
N HIS A 37 7.21 8.55 15.65
CA HIS A 37 7.10 8.43 17.10
C HIS A 37 8.25 7.60 17.71
N PHE A 38 8.80 6.68 16.92
CA PHE A 38 9.96 5.86 17.28
C PHE A 38 11.03 5.97 16.21
N THR A 39 12.29 5.83 16.60
CA THR A 39 13.40 5.77 15.62
C THR A 39 13.20 4.54 14.71
N PRO A 40 13.05 4.72 13.38
CA PRO A 40 12.86 3.62 12.47
C PRO A 40 14.06 2.66 12.48
N ARG A 41 13.77 1.35 12.49
CA ARG A 41 14.81 0.30 12.36
C ARG A 41 14.98 -0.18 10.92
N VAL A 42 14.07 0.22 10.03
CA VAL A 42 14.06 -0.12 8.61
C VAL A 42 13.83 1.15 7.80
N LYS A 43 14.37 1.20 6.58
CA LYS A 43 14.20 2.34 5.66
C LYS A 43 13.02 2.17 4.72
N CYS A 44 12.80 0.95 4.24
CA CYS A 44 11.77 0.64 3.25
C CYS A 44 11.13 -0.71 3.55
N VAL A 45 9.85 -0.86 3.20
CA VAL A 45 9.13 -2.13 3.22
C VAL A 45 8.60 -2.41 1.82
N VAL A 46 8.93 -3.58 1.29
CA VAL A 46 8.39 -4.07 0.02
C VAL A 46 7.43 -5.21 0.33
N GLN A 47 6.14 -4.98 0.05
CA GLN A 47 5.10 -6.00 0.20
C GLN A 47 4.74 -6.57 -1.17
N ILE A 48 4.85 -7.89 -1.33
CA ILE A 48 4.38 -8.61 -2.51
C ILE A 48 3.13 -9.39 -2.10
N PHE A 49 1.98 -8.98 -2.62
CA PHE A 49 0.71 -9.68 -2.40
C PHE A 49 0.28 -10.41 -3.69
N CYS A 50 0.35 -11.74 -3.66
CA CYS A 50 -0.07 -12.59 -4.76
C CYS A 50 -1.56 -12.94 -4.63
N ALA A 51 -2.45 -12.08 -5.12
CA ALA A 51 -3.89 -12.34 -5.12
C ALA A 51 -4.21 -13.62 -5.93
N GLY A 52 -4.90 -14.58 -5.30
CA GLY A 52 -5.13 -15.90 -5.91
C GLY A 52 -3.86 -16.74 -6.11
N GLY A 53 -2.80 -16.40 -5.37
CA GLY A 53 -1.48 -17.02 -5.50
C GLY A 53 -1.43 -18.50 -5.11
N VAL A 54 -0.20 -18.98 -5.02
CA VAL A 54 0.12 -20.38 -4.76
C VAL A 54 -0.35 -20.83 -3.37
N SER A 55 -0.84 -22.07 -3.32
CA SER A 55 -1.27 -22.71 -2.09
C SER A 55 -0.10 -22.86 -1.10
N HIS A 56 -0.32 -22.53 0.17
CA HIS A 56 0.70 -22.62 1.21
C HIS A 56 1.20 -24.07 1.43
N VAL A 57 0.32 -25.06 1.31
CA VAL A 57 0.70 -26.49 1.42
C VAL A 57 1.48 -27.01 0.21
N ASP A 58 1.53 -26.24 -0.87
CA ASP A 58 2.31 -26.52 -2.08
C ASP A 58 3.63 -25.72 -2.14
N THR A 59 3.92 -24.90 -1.12
CA THR A 59 5.08 -23.99 -1.11
C THR A 59 6.04 -24.25 0.04
N PHE A 60 5.69 -23.81 1.26
CA PHE A 60 6.58 -23.82 2.44
C PHE A 60 5.98 -24.57 3.64
N ASP A 61 4.74 -25.03 3.55
CA ASP A 61 4.07 -25.77 4.63
C ASP A 61 3.84 -27.24 4.25
N HIS A 62 4.91 -28.03 4.29
CA HIS A 62 4.85 -29.44 3.93
C HIS A 62 3.92 -30.24 4.86
N LYS A 63 2.81 -30.75 4.30
CA LYS A 63 1.83 -31.60 5.00
C LYS A 63 1.89 -33.05 4.51
N PRO A 64 2.79 -33.91 5.05
CA PRO A 64 2.92 -35.30 4.59
C PRO A 64 1.65 -36.14 4.81
N GLU A 65 0.81 -35.76 5.80
CA GLU A 65 -0.47 -36.41 6.05
C GLU A 65 -1.46 -36.32 4.87
N LEU A 66 -1.33 -35.31 3.99
CA LEU A 66 -2.16 -35.22 2.79
C LEU A 66 -1.93 -36.39 1.83
N ALA A 67 -0.71 -36.92 1.76
CA ALA A 67 -0.41 -38.12 0.98
C ALA A 67 -1.00 -39.38 1.63
N ARG A 68 -0.94 -39.47 2.96
CA ARG A 68 -1.51 -40.61 3.70
C ARG A 68 -3.04 -40.68 3.62
N LEU A 69 -3.67 -39.52 3.45
CA LEU A 69 -5.13 -39.35 3.41
C LEU A 69 -5.67 -39.08 2.00
N GLU A 70 -4.86 -39.28 0.97
CA GLU A 70 -5.27 -39.06 -0.42
C GLU A 70 -6.61 -39.74 -0.74
N GLY A 71 -7.50 -39.01 -1.40
CA GLY A 71 -8.81 -39.50 -1.81
C GLY A 71 -9.83 -39.64 -0.69
N LYS A 72 -9.47 -39.38 0.57
CA LYS A 72 -10.41 -39.35 1.70
C LYS A 72 -11.04 -37.96 1.84
N GLU A 73 -12.21 -37.93 2.48
CA GLU A 73 -12.83 -36.67 2.88
C GLU A 73 -12.06 -36.05 4.05
N LEU A 74 -12.02 -34.71 4.13
CA LEU A 74 -11.43 -34.05 5.28
C LEU A 74 -12.29 -34.33 6.52
N THR A 75 -11.72 -35.06 7.48
CA THR A 75 -12.35 -35.34 8.78
C THR A 75 -11.64 -34.53 9.87
N GLY A 76 -12.38 -33.76 10.66
CA GLY A 76 -11.78 -32.87 11.66
C GLY A 76 -12.74 -31.82 12.23
N LYS A 77 -12.21 -30.95 13.10
CA LYS A 77 -12.98 -29.85 13.72
C LYS A 77 -12.97 -28.60 12.82
N GLY A 78 -14.16 -28.09 12.52
CA GLY A 78 -14.38 -26.83 11.80
C GLY A 78 -15.30 -27.02 10.59
N GLN A 79 -16.16 -26.04 10.32
CA GLN A 79 -16.85 -25.96 9.04
C GLN A 79 -15.88 -25.41 8.00
N ILE A 80 -15.79 -26.10 6.85
CA ILE A 80 -15.03 -25.59 5.71
C ILE A 80 -15.92 -24.55 5.03
N ASP A 81 -15.59 -23.27 5.24
CA ASP A 81 -16.22 -22.17 4.53
C ASP A 81 -15.79 -22.20 3.06
N THR A 82 -16.67 -22.70 2.19
CA THR A 82 -16.48 -22.68 0.74
C THR A 82 -17.32 -21.58 0.14
N PHE A 83 -16.73 -20.73 -0.70
CA PHE A 83 -17.49 -19.69 -1.40
C PHE A 83 -18.47 -20.29 -2.42
N PHE A 84 -18.05 -21.35 -3.12
CA PHE A 84 -18.90 -22.18 -3.99
C PHE A 84 -18.59 -23.67 -3.81
N GLY A 85 -19.61 -24.51 -3.93
CA GLY A 85 -19.45 -25.97 -4.04
C GLY A 85 -19.35 -26.70 -2.70
N ARG A 86 -18.86 -27.94 -2.76
CA ARG A 86 -18.57 -28.78 -1.60
C ARG A 86 -17.07 -29.01 -1.51
N PRO A 87 -16.49 -29.14 -0.31
CA PRO A 87 -15.09 -29.51 -0.15
C PRO A 87 -14.76 -30.78 -0.94
N GLY A 88 -13.66 -30.74 -1.70
CA GLY A 88 -13.16 -31.91 -2.41
C GLY A 88 -12.54 -32.94 -1.48
N ARG A 89 -12.09 -34.05 -2.07
CA ARG A 89 -11.25 -35.05 -1.37
C ARG A 89 -9.84 -34.49 -1.18
N LEU A 90 -9.17 -34.97 -0.13
CA LEU A 90 -7.79 -34.62 0.15
C LEU A 90 -6.89 -35.08 -1.00
N MET A 91 -5.98 -34.21 -1.40
CA MET A 91 -5.00 -34.45 -2.45
C MET A 91 -3.61 -34.10 -1.90
N PRO A 92 -2.58 -34.93 -2.12
CA PRO A 92 -1.21 -34.57 -1.82
C PRO A 92 -0.77 -33.38 -2.68
N SER A 93 0.22 -32.64 -2.21
CA SER A 93 0.90 -31.68 -3.06
C SER A 93 1.49 -32.40 -4.27
N PRO A 94 1.28 -31.92 -5.52
CA PRO A 94 1.88 -32.52 -6.70
C PRO A 94 3.38 -32.20 -6.81
N PHE A 95 3.90 -31.32 -5.96
CA PHE A 95 5.28 -30.86 -5.99
C PHE A 95 6.15 -31.64 -5.00
N ARG A 96 7.42 -31.86 -5.38
CA ARG A 96 8.39 -32.51 -4.49
C ARG A 96 8.86 -31.52 -3.44
N PHE A 97 9.07 -31.99 -2.22
CA PHE A 97 9.62 -31.19 -1.13
C PHE A 97 10.99 -31.72 -0.73
N ALA A 98 11.89 -30.80 -0.37
CA ALA A 98 13.17 -31.10 0.24
C ALA A 98 13.44 -30.13 1.40
N ARG A 99 14.30 -30.53 2.33
CA ARG A 99 14.79 -29.66 3.41
C ARG A 99 15.97 -28.86 2.90
N HIS A 100 15.96 -27.56 3.17
CA HIS A 100 17.01 -26.63 2.75
C HIS A 100 17.54 -25.83 3.95
N GLY A 101 18.75 -25.28 3.79
CA GLY A 101 19.40 -24.46 4.79
C GLY A 101 19.74 -25.19 6.09
N LYS A 102 20.24 -24.44 7.06
CA LYS A 102 20.51 -24.88 8.43
C LYS A 102 19.23 -24.99 9.25
N SER A 103 18.22 -24.18 8.91
CA SER A 103 16.87 -24.27 9.48
C SER A 103 16.18 -25.60 9.17
N GLY A 104 16.60 -26.29 8.11
CA GLY A 104 15.96 -27.54 7.66
C GLY A 104 14.53 -27.31 7.16
N GLN A 105 14.21 -26.09 6.74
CA GLN A 105 12.89 -25.69 6.27
C GLN A 105 12.52 -26.51 5.03
N TRP A 106 11.29 -27.01 5.01
CA TRP A 106 10.74 -27.68 3.83
C TRP A 106 10.37 -26.64 2.78
N VAL A 107 10.88 -26.83 1.56
CA VAL A 107 10.57 -25.99 0.40
C VAL A 107 10.20 -26.89 -0.77
N SER A 108 9.14 -26.52 -1.49
CA SER A 108 8.72 -27.24 -2.69
C SER A 108 9.62 -26.94 -3.88
N SER A 109 9.64 -27.86 -4.86
CA SER A 109 10.40 -27.71 -6.10
C SER A 109 9.98 -26.51 -6.95
N LEU A 110 8.90 -25.81 -6.60
CA LEU A 110 8.47 -24.57 -7.25
C LEU A 110 9.43 -23.39 -6.99
N PHE A 111 10.15 -23.40 -5.87
CA PHE A 111 10.95 -22.25 -5.43
C PHE A 111 12.43 -22.58 -5.22
N PRO A 112 13.13 -23.11 -6.25
CA PRO A 112 14.53 -23.52 -6.10
C PRO A 112 15.46 -22.35 -5.74
N HIS A 113 15.14 -21.14 -6.19
CA HIS A 113 15.93 -19.95 -5.88
C HIS A 113 15.70 -19.45 -4.46
N LEU A 114 14.46 -19.44 -3.96
CA LEU A 114 14.19 -19.08 -2.56
C LEU A 114 14.74 -20.12 -1.58
N ALA A 115 14.76 -21.39 -1.99
CA ALA A 115 15.38 -22.45 -1.20
C ALA A 115 16.88 -22.19 -0.92
N SER A 116 17.58 -21.45 -1.79
CA SER A 116 19.00 -21.10 -1.61
C SER A 116 19.25 -20.05 -0.51
N CYS A 117 18.23 -19.28 -0.12
CA CYS A 117 18.31 -18.24 0.91
C CYS A 117 17.31 -18.48 2.06
N VAL A 118 16.88 -19.73 2.27
CA VAL A 118 15.79 -20.04 3.22
C VAL A 118 16.09 -19.64 4.67
N ASP A 119 17.37 -19.60 5.05
CA ASP A 119 17.80 -19.20 6.39
C ASP A 119 17.72 -17.67 6.61
N ASP A 120 17.57 -16.88 5.54
CA ASP A 120 17.34 -15.43 5.60
C ASP A 120 15.83 -15.08 5.62
N LEU A 121 14.96 -16.09 5.52
CA LEU A 121 13.52 -15.93 5.48
C LEU A 121 12.88 -16.23 6.83
N THR A 122 11.81 -15.51 7.15
CA THR A 122 10.93 -15.82 8.28
C THR A 122 9.57 -16.27 7.76
N PHE A 123 9.11 -17.42 8.23
CA PHE A 123 7.82 -18.01 7.85
C PHE A 123 6.81 -17.81 8.99
N LEU A 124 5.62 -17.30 8.66
CA LEU A 124 4.52 -17.14 9.60
C LEU A 124 3.35 -18.06 9.23
N HIS A 125 3.33 -19.27 9.79
CA HIS A 125 2.27 -20.27 9.56
C HIS A 125 1.07 -20.13 10.51
N ALA A 126 0.85 -18.94 11.07
CA ALA A 126 -0.19 -18.67 12.06
C ALA A 126 -1.38 -17.84 11.53
N MET A 127 -1.38 -17.54 10.22
CA MET A 127 -2.41 -16.69 9.62
C MET A 127 -3.70 -17.48 9.33
N VAL A 128 -4.84 -16.89 9.67
CA VAL A 128 -6.17 -17.47 9.43
C VAL A 128 -7.07 -16.42 8.77
N ALA A 129 -7.70 -16.80 7.65
CA ALA A 129 -8.73 -15.99 7.00
C ALA A 129 -10.09 -16.22 7.67
N LYS A 130 -10.91 -15.17 7.76
CA LYS A 130 -12.26 -15.20 8.32
C LYS A 130 -13.36 -15.29 7.24
N SER A 131 -12.98 -15.24 5.97
CA SER A 131 -13.92 -15.31 4.86
C SER A 131 -13.32 -16.07 3.68
N SER A 132 -14.13 -16.91 3.06
CA SER A 132 -13.84 -17.57 1.78
C SER A 132 -14.04 -16.66 0.55
N ASN A 133 -14.65 -15.48 0.72
CA ASN A 133 -14.90 -14.53 -0.36
C ASN A 133 -13.66 -13.66 -0.63
N HIS A 134 -13.29 -13.51 -1.91
CA HIS A 134 -12.13 -12.74 -2.34
C HIS A 134 -12.09 -11.32 -1.79
N THR A 135 -13.18 -10.54 -1.88
CA THR A 135 -13.18 -9.13 -1.46
C THR A 135 -12.87 -8.97 0.04
N PRO A 136 -13.63 -9.55 0.98
CA PRO A 136 -13.34 -9.44 2.40
C PRO A 136 -12.02 -10.11 2.82
N ALA A 137 -11.60 -11.19 2.15
CA ALA A 137 -10.30 -11.81 2.42
C ALA A 137 -9.13 -10.89 2.02
N THR A 138 -9.26 -10.17 0.90
CA THR A 138 -8.26 -9.21 0.45
C THR A 138 -8.18 -8.00 1.39
N PHE A 139 -9.33 -7.50 1.87
CA PHE A 139 -9.35 -6.48 2.92
C PHE A 139 -8.67 -6.98 4.18
N GLN A 140 -8.97 -8.21 4.62
CA GLN A 140 -8.38 -8.77 5.83
C GLN A 140 -6.86 -8.93 5.70
N MET A 141 -6.35 -9.35 4.54
CA MET A 141 -4.92 -9.44 4.30
C MET A 141 -4.22 -8.08 4.40
N ASN A 142 -4.87 -7.02 3.89
CA ASN A 142 -4.26 -5.69 3.85
C ASN A 142 -4.48 -4.89 5.14
N SER A 143 -5.58 -5.07 5.87
CA SER A 143 -5.92 -4.23 7.05
C SER A 143 -6.14 -5.02 8.34
N GLY A 144 -6.24 -6.34 8.28
CA GLY A 144 -6.67 -7.20 9.39
C GLY A 144 -8.20 -7.31 9.56
N PHE A 145 -8.99 -6.53 8.81
CA PHE A 145 -10.45 -6.50 8.88
C PHE A 145 -11.09 -6.99 7.59
N THR A 146 -12.20 -7.73 7.69
CA THR A 146 -12.97 -8.20 6.53
C THR A 146 -13.83 -7.11 5.89
N MET A 147 -13.97 -5.95 6.55
CA MET A 147 -14.69 -4.78 6.05
C MET A 147 -13.71 -3.72 5.54
N ASN A 148 -14.19 -2.86 4.65
CA ASN A 148 -13.43 -1.68 4.20
C ASN A 148 -13.41 -0.57 5.26
N GLY A 149 -12.64 0.49 5.00
CA GLY A 149 -12.56 1.69 5.85
C GLY A 149 -11.43 1.68 6.88
N PHE A 150 -10.73 0.55 7.03
CA PHE A 150 -9.56 0.45 7.90
C PHE A 150 -8.26 0.76 7.13
N PRO A 151 -7.28 1.42 7.77
CA PRO A 151 -6.00 1.68 7.12
C PRO A 151 -5.31 0.38 6.74
N SER A 152 -4.83 0.32 5.50
CA SER A 152 -4.01 -0.79 5.02
C SER A 152 -2.65 -0.83 5.73
N MET A 153 -1.96 -1.97 5.64
CA MET A 153 -0.61 -2.16 6.18
C MET A 153 0.36 -1.15 5.59
N GLY A 154 0.28 -0.88 4.29
CA GLY A 154 1.08 0.16 3.64
C GLY A 154 0.80 1.57 4.19
N ALA A 155 -0.45 1.88 4.51
CA ALA A 155 -0.80 3.15 5.14
C ALA A 155 -0.24 3.26 6.57
N TRP A 156 -0.31 2.19 7.37
CA TRP A 156 0.31 2.15 8.71
C TRP A 156 1.83 2.26 8.66
N ILE A 157 2.47 1.61 7.69
CA ILE A 157 3.91 1.70 7.47
C ILE A 157 4.29 3.12 7.08
N SER A 158 3.56 3.73 6.14
CA SER A 158 3.76 5.13 5.73
C SER A 158 3.61 6.09 6.92
N TYR A 159 2.62 5.88 7.77
CA TYR A 159 2.42 6.67 8.99
C TYR A 159 3.55 6.46 10.01
N GLY A 160 3.98 5.20 10.20
CA GLY A 160 4.99 4.84 11.19
C GLY A 160 6.42 5.18 10.79
N LEU A 161 6.77 5.08 9.51
CA LEU A 161 8.11 5.38 9.00
C LEU A 161 8.25 6.83 8.52
N GLY A 162 7.14 7.48 8.15
CA GLY A 162 7.17 8.78 7.50
C GLY A 162 7.55 8.68 6.01
N SER A 163 8.02 9.80 5.46
CA SER A 163 8.45 9.95 4.07
C SER A 163 9.84 10.56 4.03
N GLU A 164 10.73 10.07 3.18
CA GLU A 164 11.99 10.78 2.88
C GLU A 164 11.79 11.86 1.79
N ALA A 165 10.63 11.87 1.12
CA ALA A 165 10.29 12.81 0.06
C ALA A 165 9.17 13.78 0.49
N GLN A 166 9.23 15.02 -0.01
CA GLN A 166 8.20 16.05 0.21
C GLN A 166 7.17 16.13 -0.91
N ASP A 167 7.52 15.64 -2.10
CA ASP A 167 6.81 15.80 -3.36
C ASP A 167 6.43 14.46 -4.02
N LEU A 168 6.80 13.34 -3.40
CA LEU A 168 6.46 11.99 -3.84
C LEU A 168 5.67 11.22 -2.77
N PRO A 169 4.75 10.34 -3.17
CA PRO A 169 3.98 9.54 -2.23
C PRO A 169 4.87 8.54 -1.48
N ALA A 170 4.73 8.49 -0.16
CA ALA A 170 5.44 7.53 0.69
C ALA A 170 4.94 6.09 0.52
N PHE A 171 3.70 5.91 0.05
CA PHE A 171 3.09 4.61 -0.19
C PHE A 171 2.68 4.47 -1.67
N VAL A 172 3.56 3.81 -2.43
CA VAL A 172 3.33 3.48 -3.84
C VAL A 172 2.81 2.05 -3.96
N VAL A 173 1.80 1.87 -4.80
CA VAL A 173 1.24 0.57 -5.15
C VAL A 173 1.52 0.28 -6.62
N LEU A 174 2.04 -0.92 -6.88
CA LEU A 174 2.29 -1.44 -8.22
C LEU A 174 1.32 -2.59 -8.50
N PRO A 175 0.12 -2.32 -9.07
CA PRO A 175 -0.85 -3.35 -9.37
C PRO A 175 -0.40 -4.24 -10.53
N ASP A 176 -0.95 -5.45 -10.56
CA ASP A 176 -0.82 -6.35 -11.69
C ASP A 176 -1.46 -5.72 -12.94
N PRO A 177 -0.79 -5.69 -14.10
CA PRO A 177 -1.32 -5.07 -15.31
C PRO A 177 -2.59 -5.77 -15.84
N ARG A 178 -2.88 -7.00 -15.39
CA ARG A 178 -4.09 -7.75 -15.77
C ARG A 178 -5.33 -7.29 -15.02
N GLY A 179 -5.18 -6.59 -13.89
CA GLY A 179 -6.31 -6.06 -13.13
C GLY A 179 -6.01 -5.81 -11.65
N LEU A 180 -6.88 -5.02 -11.03
CA LEU A 180 -6.84 -4.77 -9.60
C LEU A 180 -7.34 -6.01 -8.81
N PRO A 181 -6.89 -6.20 -7.56
CA PRO A 181 -7.44 -7.22 -6.70
C PRO A 181 -8.94 -6.97 -6.42
N ALA A 182 -9.65 -8.00 -5.94
CA ALA A 182 -11.04 -7.86 -5.53
C ALA A 182 -11.21 -6.71 -4.51
N GLY A 183 -12.18 -5.83 -4.74
CA GLY A 183 -12.35 -4.59 -3.97
C GLY A 183 -11.57 -3.37 -4.49
N GLY A 184 -10.73 -3.52 -5.53
CA GLY A 184 -10.06 -2.41 -6.21
C GLY A 184 -9.09 -1.65 -5.31
N ALA A 185 -8.98 -0.33 -5.54
CA ALA A 185 -8.04 0.54 -4.82
C ALA A 185 -8.34 0.67 -3.30
N VAL A 186 -9.53 0.27 -2.85
CA VAL A 186 -9.92 0.31 -1.43
C VAL A 186 -9.01 -0.57 -0.57
N ASN A 187 -8.36 -1.58 -1.16
CA ASN A 187 -7.36 -2.42 -0.46
C ASN A 187 -6.15 -1.64 0.09
N TRP A 188 -5.88 -0.45 -0.44
CA TRP A 188 -4.72 0.37 -0.08
C TRP A 188 -5.14 1.71 0.54
N SER A 189 -6.35 1.75 1.09
CA SER A 189 -6.88 2.95 1.71
C SER A 189 -6.05 3.38 2.93
N SER A 190 -5.97 4.70 3.15
CA SER A 190 -5.51 5.26 4.43
C SER A 190 -6.54 5.08 5.55
N GLY A 191 -7.78 4.70 5.24
CA GLY A 191 -8.87 4.62 6.20
C GLY A 191 -9.05 5.94 6.95
N PHE A 192 -8.99 5.90 8.27
CA PHE A 192 -9.04 7.08 9.13
C PHE A 192 -7.69 7.80 9.33
N LEU A 193 -6.59 7.32 8.72
CA LEU A 193 -5.33 8.05 8.70
C LEU A 193 -5.38 9.21 7.70
N PRO A 194 -4.56 10.28 7.90
CA PRO A 194 -4.47 11.38 6.95
C PRO A 194 -4.27 10.92 5.50
N ALA A 195 -4.84 11.65 4.56
CA ALA A 195 -4.80 11.33 3.12
C ALA A 195 -3.38 11.20 2.54
N ALA A 196 -2.38 11.81 3.19
CA ALA A 196 -0.97 11.64 2.84
C ALA A 196 -0.46 10.19 2.89
N HIS A 197 -1.17 9.30 3.60
CA HIS A 197 -0.84 7.87 3.70
C HIS A 197 -1.70 6.98 2.78
N GLN A 198 -2.47 7.58 1.88
CA GLN A 198 -3.23 6.85 0.88
C GLN A 198 -2.28 6.17 -0.11
N GLY A 199 -2.51 4.89 -0.39
CA GLY A 199 -1.76 4.18 -1.44
C GLY A 199 -2.03 4.79 -2.80
N VAL A 200 -0.95 5.18 -3.49
CA VAL A 200 -1.01 5.76 -4.84
C VAL A 200 -0.62 4.68 -5.85
N ALA A 201 -1.56 4.29 -6.71
CA ALA A 201 -1.34 3.27 -7.72
C ALA A 201 -0.57 3.85 -8.92
N PHE A 202 0.54 3.21 -9.28
CA PHE A 202 1.30 3.50 -10.48
C PHE A 202 1.14 2.34 -11.45
N ARG A 203 0.76 2.61 -12.70
CA ARG A 203 0.70 1.56 -13.73
C ARG A 203 2.08 0.94 -13.91
N THR A 204 2.12 -0.39 -13.98
CA THR A 204 3.35 -1.16 -14.19
C THR A 204 3.76 -1.23 -15.66
N THR A 205 2.90 -0.77 -16.57
CA THR A 205 3.16 -0.66 -18.02
C THR A 205 2.59 0.65 -18.56
N GLY A 206 3.24 1.21 -19.58
CA GLY A 206 2.80 2.46 -20.22
C GLY A 206 3.00 3.68 -19.32
N GLU A 207 2.00 4.57 -19.30
CA GLU A 207 2.03 5.80 -18.52
C GLU A 207 1.77 5.52 -17.01
N PRO A 208 2.72 5.83 -16.11
CA PRO A 208 2.61 5.41 -14.71
C PRO A 208 1.44 6.05 -13.95
N VAL A 209 1.14 7.31 -14.24
CA VAL A 209 0.02 8.04 -13.63
C VAL A 209 -1.02 8.28 -14.71
N THR A 210 -2.27 7.92 -14.41
CA THR A 210 -3.39 8.10 -15.34
C THR A 210 -3.58 9.59 -15.66
N ASP A 211 -3.77 9.91 -16.95
CA ASP A 211 -4.05 11.26 -17.46
C ASP A 211 -2.94 12.29 -17.17
N LEU A 212 -1.68 11.85 -17.03
CA LEU A 212 -0.56 12.75 -16.76
C LEU A 212 -0.11 13.53 -18.01
N THR A 213 -0.17 12.91 -19.18
CA THR A 213 0.26 13.47 -20.45
C THR A 213 -0.94 13.93 -21.28
N THR A 214 -0.74 15.02 -22.01
CA THR A 214 -1.75 15.52 -22.93
C THR A 214 -1.88 14.57 -24.12
N PRO A 215 -3.11 14.12 -24.49
CA PRO A 215 -3.30 13.28 -25.67
C PRO A 215 -2.75 13.92 -26.94
N ARG A 216 -2.24 13.10 -27.87
CA ARG A 216 -1.56 13.59 -29.08
C ARG A 216 -2.49 14.38 -30.00
N GLU A 217 -3.78 14.11 -29.92
CA GLU A 217 -4.85 14.74 -30.70
C GLU A 217 -5.11 16.19 -30.25
N VAL A 218 -4.63 16.57 -29.06
CA VAL A 218 -4.83 17.92 -28.51
C VAL A 218 -3.66 18.81 -28.91
N ALA A 219 -3.94 19.77 -29.79
CA ALA A 219 -2.95 20.77 -30.19
C ALA A 219 -2.48 21.61 -28.97
N PRO A 220 -1.18 21.96 -28.85
CA PRO A 220 -0.67 22.76 -27.73
C PRO A 220 -1.41 24.09 -27.55
N ALA A 221 -1.80 24.75 -28.65
CA ALA A 221 -2.56 25.99 -28.62
C ALA A 221 -3.97 25.80 -28.01
N ALA A 222 -4.64 24.69 -28.32
CA ALA A 222 -5.94 24.35 -27.75
C ALA A 222 -5.82 24.04 -26.25
N ARG A 223 -4.79 23.29 -25.84
CA ARG A 223 -4.49 23.03 -24.42
C ARG A 223 -4.26 24.33 -23.65
N LYS A 224 -3.47 25.25 -24.22
CA LYS A 224 -3.20 26.56 -23.62
C LYS A 224 -4.48 27.39 -23.47
N ALA A 225 -5.28 27.51 -24.53
CA ALA A 225 -6.55 28.25 -24.49
C ALA A 225 -7.52 27.67 -23.45
N GLY A 226 -7.58 26.33 -23.31
CA GLY A 226 -8.38 25.67 -22.27
C GLY A 226 -7.90 26.00 -20.85
N MET A 227 -6.58 26.03 -20.62
CA MET A 227 -6.00 26.42 -19.34
C MET A 227 -6.24 27.91 -19.02
N GLU A 228 -6.16 28.79 -20.02
CA GLU A 228 -6.44 30.22 -19.87
C GLU A 228 -7.91 30.47 -19.50
N LEU A 229 -8.85 29.75 -20.16
CA LEU A 229 -10.27 29.82 -19.81
C LEU A 229 -10.52 29.34 -18.38
N LEU A 230 -9.96 28.18 -18.00
CA LEU A 230 -10.10 27.66 -16.64
C LEU A 230 -9.56 28.65 -15.60
N HIS A 231 -8.40 29.25 -15.87
CA HIS A 231 -7.82 30.25 -14.99
C HIS A 231 -8.72 31.49 -14.86
N LYS A 232 -9.32 31.96 -15.97
CA LYS A 232 -10.28 33.07 -15.95
C LYS A 232 -11.53 32.75 -15.12
N LEU A 233 -12.07 31.53 -15.25
CA LEU A 233 -13.23 31.08 -14.48
C LEU A 233 -12.89 30.98 -12.99
N ASN A 234 -11.76 30.37 -12.64
CA ASN A 234 -11.31 30.26 -11.25
C ASN A 234 -11.06 31.63 -10.62
N THR A 235 -10.41 32.54 -11.34
CA THR A 235 -10.15 33.90 -10.86
C THR A 235 -11.47 34.67 -10.66
N GLY A 236 -12.41 34.56 -11.61
CA GLY A 236 -13.73 35.18 -11.48
C GLY A 236 -14.52 34.62 -10.28
N HIS A 237 -14.47 33.31 -10.07
CA HIS A 237 -15.09 32.67 -8.90
C HIS A 237 -14.47 33.17 -7.59
N GLN A 238 -13.13 33.21 -7.49
CA GLN A 238 -12.42 33.72 -6.32
C GLN A 238 -12.77 35.19 -6.02
N GLN A 239 -12.84 36.03 -7.05
CA GLN A 239 -13.22 37.44 -6.88
C GLN A 239 -14.67 37.61 -6.40
N ALA A 240 -15.58 36.75 -6.86
CA ALA A 240 -16.98 36.78 -6.44
C ALA A 240 -17.20 36.19 -5.03
N ASN A 241 -16.27 35.38 -4.54
CA ASN A 241 -16.36 34.69 -3.24
C ASN A 241 -15.10 34.96 -2.37
N PRO A 242 -14.87 36.20 -1.93
CA PRO A 242 -13.63 36.59 -1.23
C PRO A 242 -13.48 36.00 0.19
N GLY A 243 -14.46 35.22 0.67
CA GLY A 243 -14.45 34.57 1.98
C GLY A 243 -14.26 33.05 1.96
N ASP A 244 -14.16 32.46 0.76
CA ASP A 244 -13.71 31.07 0.52
C ASP A 244 -12.22 31.08 0.15
#